data_AF-W8L370-F1
#
_entry.id   AF-W8L370-F1
#
_cell.length_a   1.000
_cell.length_b   1.000
_cell.length_c   1.000
_cell.angle_alpha   90.00
_cell.angle_beta   90.00
_cell.angle_gamma   90.00
#
_symmetry.space_group_name_H-M   'P 1'
#
loop_
_entity.id
_entity.type
_entity.pdbx_description
1 polymer ?
#
loop_
_entity_poly.entity_id
_entity_poly.type
_entity_poly.pdbx_seq_one_letter_code
_entity_poly.pdbx_strand_id
1 'polypeptide(L)' 'MSEYRAKKPSNPSDDWKLWLVVNPGTWLMPILMAVLVVALVVHAFVYSNDDYNPLRGEVVEATQDIA' A
#
# COMPACT_ATOMS: atom_id res chain seq x y z
N MET A 1 -2.61 47.82 -8.02
CA MET A 1 -2.50 46.37 -8.32
C MET A 1 -2.67 45.63 -7.00
N SER A 2 -3.80 44.95 -6.76
CA SER A 2 -3.96 44.12 -5.55
C SER A 2 -3.36 42.73 -5.82
N GLU A 3 -2.37 42.34 -5.04
CA GLU A 3 -1.76 41.01 -5.15
C GLU A 3 -2.64 39.93 -4.52
N TYR A 4 -2.78 38.79 -5.20
CA TYR A 4 -3.35 37.58 -4.61
C TYR A 4 -2.25 36.74 -3.99
N ARG A 5 -2.28 36.59 -2.66
CA ARG A 5 -1.38 35.69 -1.92
C ARG A 5 -2.16 34.50 -1.38
N ALA A 6 -1.79 33.29 -1.79
CA ALA A 6 -2.34 32.07 -1.22
C ALA A 6 -1.91 31.92 0.25
N LYS A 7 -2.84 31.50 1.10
CA LYS A 7 -2.55 31.19 2.50
C LYS A 7 -1.69 29.92 2.58
N LYS A 8 -0.71 29.91 3.50
CA LYS A 8 0.04 28.69 3.81
C LYS A 8 -0.94 27.59 4.30
N PRO A 9 -0.94 26.39 3.70
CA PRO A 9 -1.79 25.30 4.14
C PRO A 9 -1.34 24.78 5.52
N SER A 10 -2.30 24.26 6.28
CA SER A 10 -2.10 23.62 7.58
C SER A 10 -2.55 22.16 7.49
N ASN A 11 -1.63 21.27 7.13
CA ASN A 11 -1.87 19.83 7.06
C ASN A 11 -1.71 19.19 8.46
N PRO A 12 -2.57 18.24 8.87
CA PRO A 12 -3.55 17.50 8.06
C PRO A 12 -4.94 18.16 7.95
N SER A 13 -5.19 19.28 8.65
CA SER A 13 -6.52 19.92 8.68
C SER A 13 -7.02 20.38 7.30
N ASP A 14 -6.11 20.67 6.38
CA ASP A 14 -6.41 21.04 5.00
C ASP A 14 -6.37 19.87 4.00
N ASP A 15 -6.06 18.63 4.42
CA ASP A 15 -5.85 17.49 3.50
C ASP A 15 -7.12 17.07 2.77
N TRP A 16 -8.29 17.29 3.36
CA TRP A 16 -9.57 17.04 2.70
C TRP A 16 -9.72 17.83 1.39
N LYS A 17 -8.98 18.94 1.24
CA LYS A 17 -8.94 19.74 0.02
C LYS A 17 -8.29 19.03 -1.16
N LEU A 18 -7.59 17.90 -0.94
CA LEU A 18 -7.11 17.04 -2.03
C LEU A 18 -8.25 16.64 -2.98
N TRP A 19 -9.45 16.38 -2.43
CA TRP A 19 -10.62 16.01 -3.22
C TRP A 19 -11.25 17.17 -4.01
N LEU A 20 -10.79 18.41 -3.79
CA LEU A 20 -11.13 19.56 -4.65
C LEU A 20 -10.32 19.58 -5.95
N VAL A 21 -9.21 18.84 -5.99
CA VAL A 21 -8.33 18.73 -7.18
C VAL A 21 -8.48 17.37 -7.83
N VAL A 22 -8.44 16.30 -7.01
CA VAL A 22 -8.55 14.92 -7.47
C VAL A 22 -9.99 14.47 -7.29
N ASN A 23 -10.72 14.23 -8.38
CA ASN A 23 -12.09 13.73 -8.28
C ASN A 23 -12.10 12.30 -7.70
N PRO A 24 -12.71 12.07 -6.51
CA PRO A 24 -12.77 10.73 -5.92
C PRO A 24 -13.54 9.74 -6.82
N GLY A 25 -14.56 10.19 -7.57
CA GLY A 25 -15.32 9.30 -8.45
C GLY A 25 -14.50 8.72 -9.61
N THR A 26 -13.41 9.38 -10.01
CA THR A 26 -12.51 8.91 -11.08
C THR A 26 -11.26 8.25 -10.52
N TRP A 27 -10.69 8.78 -9.44
CA TRP A 27 -9.36 8.39 -8.97
C TRP A 27 -9.33 7.48 -7.75
N LEU A 28 -10.44 7.33 -7.02
CA LEU A 28 -10.45 6.44 -5.86
C LEU A 28 -10.16 4.99 -6.25
N MET A 29 -10.85 4.47 -7.28
CA MET A 29 -10.62 3.10 -7.76
C MET A 29 -9.19 2.87 -8.27
N PRO A 30 -8.59 3.75 -9.09
CA PRO A 30 -7.17 3.67 -9.44
C PRO A 30 -6.22 3.63 -8.24
N ILE A 31 -6.44 4.47 -7.22
CA ILE A 31 -5.59 4.48 -6.01
C ILE A 31 -5.70 3.15 -5.26
N LEU A 32 -6.92 2.64 -5.08
CA LEU A 32 -7.13 1.35 -4.43
C LEU A 32 -6.50 0.20 -5.22
N MET A 33 -6.58 0.23 -6.55
CA MET A 33 -5.91 -0.75 -7.41
C MET A 33 -4.39 -0.66 -7.31
N ALA A 34 -3.82 0.54 -7.25
CA ALA A 34 -2.38 0.72 -7.07
C ALA A 34 -1.91 0.14 -5.72
N VAL A 35 -2.62 0.43 -4.63
CA VAL A 35 -2.31 -0.12 -3.31
C VAL A 35 -2.49 -1.65 -3.30
N LEU A 36 -3.52 -2.17 -3.96
CA LEU A 36 -3.71 -3.62 -4.10
C LEU A 36 -2.53 -4.27 -4.84
N VAL A 37 -2.07 -3.68 -5.95
CA VAL A 37 -0.91 -4.20 -6.70
C VAL A 37 0.34 -4.21 -5.82
N VAL A 38 0.59 -3.12 -5.08
CA VAL A 38 1.71 -3.06 -4.13
C VAL A 38 1.59 -4.15 -3.07
N ALA A 39 0.39 -4.33 -2.50
CA ALA A 39 0.13 -5.38 -1.52
C ALA A 39 0.40 -6.78 -2.10
N LEU A 40 -0.10 -7.08 -3.31
CA LEU A 40 0.13 -8.36 -3.97
C LEU A 40 1.62 -8.61 -4.22
N VAL A 41 2.37 -7.60 -4.66
CA VAL A 41 3.82 -7.73 -4.89
C VAL A 41 4.54 -8.03 -3.59
N VAL A 42 4.26 -7.28 -2.51
CA VAL A 42 4.89 -7.52 -1.20
C VAL A 42 4.57 -8.94 -0.70
N HIS A 43 3.31 -9.37 -0.81
CA HIS A 43 2.92 -10.73 -0.42
C HIS A 43 3.61 -11.78 -1.29
N ALA A 44 3.70 -11.60 -2.60
CA ALA A 44 4.39 -12.54 -3.49
C ALA A 44 5.87 -12.67 -3.13
N PHE A 45 6.56 -11.56 -2.84
CA PHE A 45 7.95 -11.57 -2.41
C PHE A 45 8.14 -12.34 -1.09
N VAL A 46 7.34 -12.03 -0.07
CA VAL A 46 7.43 -12.73 1.23
C VAL A 46 7.05 -14.20 1.10
N TYR A 47 5.99 -14.50 0.35
CA TYR A 47 5.52 -15.87 0.13
C TYR A 47 6.52 -16.75 -0.64
N SER A 48 7.37 -16.13 -1.47
CA SER A 48 8.46 -16.84 -2.16
C SER A 48 9.62 -17.23 -1.24
N ASN A 49 9.68 -16.68 -0.03
CA ASN A 49 10.65 -17.06 0.97
C ASN A 49 10.05 -18.17 1.85
N ASP A 50 10.74 -19.31 1.90
CA ASP A 50 10.29 -20.51 2.59
C ASP A 50 10.10 -20.32 4.10
N ASP A 51 10.92 -19.47 4.72
CA ASP A 51 10.86 -19.18 6.17
C ASP A 51 9.55 -18.46 6.54
N TYR A 52 8.96 -17.74 5.58
CA TYR A 52 7.74 -16.96 5.78
C TYR A 52 6.54 -17.52 5.00
N ASN A 53 6.73 -18.64 4.31
CA ASN A 53 5.65 -19.27 3.56
C ASN A 53 4.79 -20.12 4.50
N PRO A 54 3.53 -19.74 4.76
CA PRO A 54 2.68 -20.44 5.71
C PRO A 54 2.34 -21.88 5.29
N LEU A 55 2.59 -22.28 4.04
CA LEU A 55 2.36 -23.64 3.55
C LEU A 55 3.58 -24.56 3.72
N ARG A 56 4.76 -24.03 4.09
CA ARG A 56 6.02 -24.79 4.14
C ARG A 56 6.54 -25.09 5.55
N GLY A 57 5.93 -24.51 6.58
CA GLY A 57 6.38 -24.68 7.98
C GLY A 57 6.48 -26.13 8.46
N GLU A 58 5.57 -27.01 8.03
CA GLU A 58 5.57 -28.44 8.43
C GLU A 58 6.60 -29.28 7.66
N VAL A 59 6.97 -28.89 6.44
CA VAL A 59 7.85 -29.67 5.55
C VAL A 59 9.31 -29.63 6.03
N VAL A 60 9.74 -28.52 6.65
CA VAL A 60 11.12 -28.36 7.14
C VAL A 60 11.37 -29.24 8.38
N GLU A 61 10.41 -29.31 9.30
CA GLU A 61 10.51 -30.15 10.51
C GLU A 61 10.50 -31.64 10.15
N ALA A 62 9.56 -32.07 9.28
CA ALA A 62 9.49 -33.46 8.83
C ALA A 62 10.71 -33.94 8.02
N THR A 63 11.43 -33.04 7.34
CA THR A 63 12.68 -33.38 6.62
C THR A 63 13.88 -33.51 7.56
N GLN A 64 13.86 -32.80 8.70
CA GLN A 64 14.93 -32.83 9.67
C GLN A 64 14.88 -34.08 10.57
N ASP A 65 13.69 -34.66 10.75
CA ASP A 65 13.49 -35.89 11.54
C ASP A 65 13.84 -37.19 10.80
N ILE A 66 14.15 -37.13 9.50
CA ILE A 66 14.51 -38.27 8.65
C ILE A 66 15.99 -38.31 8.25
N ALA A 67 16.82 -37.38 8.74
CA ALA A 67 18.28 -37.29 8.51
C ALA A 67 19.07 -37.63 9.78
#